data_AF-A0A847FNI4-F1
#
_entry.id   AF-A0A847FNI4-F1
#
_cell.length_a   1.000
_cell.length_b   1.000
_cell.length_c   1.000
_cell.angle_alpha   90.00
_cell.angle_beta   90.00
_cell.angle_gamma   90.00
#
_symmetry.space_group_name_H-M   'P 1'
#
loop_
_entity.id
_entity.type
_entity.pdbx_description
1 polymer ?
#
loop_
_entity_poly.entity_id
_entity_poly.type
_entity_poly.pdbx_seq_one_letter_code
_entity_poly.pdbx_strand_id
1 'polypeptide(L)' 'MYALRFSTAALKALRKAPADVAERIRTKLDELTRDPFTAANVKKLTSHPGYRLRIGDWRVIYLIQKEEVVI' A
#
# COMPACT_ATOMS: atom_id res chain seq x y z
N MET A 1 0.43 12.54 8.90
CA MET A 1 1.02 11.19 8.98
C MET A 1 -0.15 10.23 9.13
N TYR A 2 -0.35 9.34 8.18
CA TYR A 2 -1.54 8.46 8.15
C TYR A 2 -1.27 7.15 8.90
N ALA A 3 -2.27 6.62 9.61
CA ALA A 3 -2.14 5.33 10.28
C ALA A 3 -2.26 4.18 9.27
N LEU A 4 -1.35 3.22 9.33
CA LEU A 4 -1.36 2.03 8.47
C LEU A 4 -2.19 0.91 9.12
N ARG A 5 -3.21 0.45 8.41
CA ARG A 5 -4.03 -0.71 8.76
C ARG A 5 -3.86 -1.77 7.69
N PHE A 6 -3.51 -2.98 8.11
CA PHE A 6 -3.43 -4.12 7.20
C PHE A 6 -4.59 -5.07 7.43
N SER A 7 -5.21 -5.49 6.34
CA SER A 7 -6.10 -6.64 6.32
C SER A 7 -5.32 -7.94 6.60
N THR A 8 -6.04 -8.96 7.08
CA THR A 8 -5.46 -10.28 7.31
C THR A 8 -4.92 -10.91 6.03
N ALA A 9 -5.55 -10.63 4.89
CA ALA A 9 -5.08 -11.05 3.57
C ALA A 9 -3.77 -10.35 3.17
N ALA A 10 -3.68 -9.03 3.37
CA ALA A 10 -2.46 -8.26 3.09
C ALA A 10 -1.29 -8.72 3.97
N LEU A 11 -1.50 -8.95 5.26
CA LEU A 11 -0.47 -9.50 6.16
C LEU A 11 0.01 -10.89 5.72
N LYS A 12 -0.90 -11.77 5.32
CA LYS A 12 -0.54 -13.10 4.80
C LYS A 12 0.26 -13.01 3.51
N ALA A 13 -0.12 -12.09 2.61
CA ALA A 13 0.60 -11.87 1.36
C ALA A 13 2.01 -11.32 1.61
N LEU A 14 2.13 -10.33 2.50
CA LEU A 14 3.42 -9.74 2.88
C LEU A 14 4.35 -10.76 3.55
N ARG A 15 3.81 -11.66 4.39
CA ARG A 15 4.59 -12.75 5.00
C ARG A 15 5.06 -13.81 4.01
N LYS A 16 4.34 -14.00 2.90
CA LYS A 16 4.73 -14.91 1.82
C LYS A 16 5.69 -14.27 0.83
N ALA A 17 5.82 -12.95 0.84
CA ALA A 17 6.74 -12.24 -0.03
C ALA A 17 8.19 -12.57 0.36
N PRO A 18 9.10 -12.65 -0.62
CA PRO A 18 10.54 -12.65 -0.38
C PRO A 18 10.95 -11.47 0.51
N ALA A 19 12.00 -11.66 1.33
CA ALA A 19 12.40 -10.66 2.34
C ALA A 19 12.75 -9.30 1.73
N ASP A 20 13.47 -9.31 0.60
CA ASP A 20 13.83 -8.12 -0.18
C ASP A 20 12.59 -7.36 -0.68
N VAL A 21 11.57 -8.10 -1.13
CA VAL A 21 10.31 -7.51 -1.58
C VAL A 21 9.53 -6.95 -0.39
N ALA A 22 9.43 -7.68 0.71
CA ALA A 22 8.71 -7.24 1.90
C ALA A 22 9.30 -5.94 2.46
N GLU A 23 10.63 -5.83 2.44
CA GLU A 23 11.34 -4.62 2.85
C GLU A 23 11.07 -3.44 1.92
N ARG A 24 11.13 -3.65 0.59
CA ARG A 24 10.75 -2.62 -0.38
C ARG A 24 9.30 -2.17 -0.23
N ILE A 25 8.38 -3.09 0.08
CA ILE A 25 6.98 -2.76 0.36
C ILE A 25 6.90 -1.87 1.59
N ARG A 26 7.55 -2.24 2.70
CA ARG A 26 7.56 -1.42 3.93
C ARG A 26 8.09 -0.02 3.69
N THR A 27 9.23 0.15 3.02
CA THR A 27 9.78 1.47 2.71
C THR A 27 8.78 2.33 1.92
N LYS A 28 8.12 1.72 0.92
CA LYS A 28 7.12 2.44 0.11
C LYS A 28 5.84 2.74 0.87
N LEU A 29 5.44 1.89 1.81
CA LEU A 29 4.31 2.16 2.69
C LEU A 29 4.62 3.28 3.69
N ASP A 30 5.85 3.35 4.21
CA ASP A 30 6.28 4.47 5.06
C ASP A 30 6.26 5.80 4.29
N GLU A 31 6.73 5.81 3.04
CA GLU A 31 6.57 6.96 2.14
C GLU A 31 5.09 7.32 1.93
N LEU A 32 4.24 6.30 1.74
CA LEU A 32 2.80 6.48 1.56
C LEU A 32 2.13 7.10 2.80
N THR A 33 2.57 6.80 4.02
CA THR A 33 2.03 7.45 5.23
C THR A 33 2.31 8.95 5.31
N ARG A 34 3.32 9.43 4.56
CA ARG A 34 3.67 10.85 4.48
C ARG A 34 2.87 11.55 3.38
N ASP A 35 2.76 10.92 2.22
CA ASP A 35 1.94 11.42 1.11
C ASP A 35 1.21 10.26 0.40
N PRO A 36 -0.05 9.99 0.78
CA PRO A 36 -0.81 8.88 0.22
C PRO A 36 -1.45 9.19 -1.13
N PHE A 37 -1.41 10.44 -1.60
CA PHE A 37 -2.06 10.84 -2.86
C PHE A 37 -1.06 10.97 -4.02
N THR A 38 0.21 11.27 -3.74
CA THR A 38 1.17 11.68 -4.76
C THR A 38 2.31 10.69 -5.02
N ALA A 39 2.29 9.50 -4.40
CA ALA A 39 3.34 8.53 -4.65
C ALA A 39 3.39 8.17 -6.15
N ALA A 40 4.57 8.30 -6.77
CA ALA A 40 4.77 8.29 -8.22
C ALA A 40 4.22 7.07 -8.98
N ASN A 41 3.95 5.96 -8.29
CA ASN A 41 3.42 4.72 -8.84
C ASN A 41 1.98 4.41 -8.41
N VAL A 42 1.27 5.41 -7.90
CA VAL A 42 -0.13 5.31 -7.49
C VAL A 42 -1.06 5.63 -8.65
N LYS A 43 -2.04 4.75 -8.88
CA LYS A 43 -3.18 5.04 -9.75
C LYS A 43 -4.49 4.80 -9.02
N LYS A 44 -5.42 5.73 -9.14
CA LYS A 44 -6.79 5.55 -8.65
C LYS A 44 -7.47 4.44 -9.48
N LEU A 45 -8.18 3.54 -8.81
CA LEU A 45 -8.97 2.51 -9.49
C LEU A 45 -10.26 3.13 -10.02
N THR A 46 -10.71 2.67 -11.20
CA THR A 46 -11.92 3.20 -11.84
C THR A 46 -13.21 2.61 -11.26
N SER A 47 -13.19 1.34 -10.86
CA SER A 47 -14.35 0.61 -10.30
C SER A 47 -14.23 0.36 -8.79
N HIS A 48 -13.29 1.03 -8.12
CA HIS A 48 -13.06 0.85 -6.69
C HIS A 48 -12.62 2.19 -6.07
N PRO A 49 -13.09 2.56 -4.85
CA PRO A 49 -12.70 3.82 -4.21
C PRO A 49 -11.22 3.87 -3.79
N GLY A 50 -10.53 2.73 -3.86
CA GLY A 50 -9.12 2.61 -3.52
C GLY A 50 -8.15 3.02 -4.63
N TYR A 51 -6.89 2.98 -4.25
CA TYR A 51 -5.73 3.28 -5.06
C TYR A 51 -4.88 2.04 -5.22
N ARG A 52 -4.12 1.98 -6.30
CA ARG A 52 -3.15 0.91 -6.57
C ARG A 52 -1.76 1.50 -6.62
N LEU A 53 -0.90 1.07 -5.71
CA LEU A 53 0.54 1.31 -5.74
C LEU A 53 1.25 0.11 -6.38
N ARG A 54 2.07 0.37 -7.41
CA ARG A 54 2.92 -0.66 -8.01
C ARG A 54 4.32 -0.64 -7.40
N ILE A 55 4.79 -1.79 -6.94
CA ILE A 55 6.12 -1.99 -6.35
C ILE A 55 6.77 -3.19 -7.05
N GLY A 56 7.50 -2.93 -8.13
CA GLY A 56 8.02 -4.00 -9.00
C GLY A 56 6.87 -4.84 -9.58
N ASP A 57 6.86 -6.13 -9.24
CA ASP A 57 5.83 -7.09 -9.65
C ASP A 57 4.62 -7.13 -8.71
N TRP A 58 4.72 -6.48 -7.56
CA TRP A 58 3.67 -6.44 -6.55
C TRP A 58 2.71 -5.27 -6.78
N ARG A 59 1.44 -5.52 -6.50
CA ARG A 59 0.37 -4.52 -6.54
C ARG A 59 -0.23 -4.43 -5.16
N VAL A 60 -0.05 -3.28 -4.53
CA VAL A 60 -0.69 -2.95 -3.26
C VAL A 60 -1.94 -2.16 -3.57
N ILE A 61 -3.10 -2.69 -3.19
CA ILE A 61 -4.37 -1.97 -3.25
C ILE A 61 -4.60 -1.41 -1.86
N TYR A 62 -4.94 -0.13 -1.77
CA TYR A 62 -5.20 0.50 -0.49
C TYR A 62 -6.33 1.52 -0.60
N LEU A 63 -7.02 1.74 0.51
CA LEU A 63 -8.04 2.76 0.67
C LEU A 63 -7.53 3.83 1.63
N ILE A 64 -7.86 5.08 1.34
CA ILE A 64 -7.62 6.19 2.26
C ILE A 64 -8.96 6.51 2.92
N GLN A 65 -9.04 6.34 4.24
CA GLN A 65 -10.23 6.62 5.02
C GLN A 65 -9.89 7.65 6.10
N LYS A 66 -10.32 8.90 5.90
CA LYS A 66 -10.01 10.05 6.78
C LYS A 66 -8.50 10.25 6.95
N GLU A 67 -7.90 9.59 7.93
CA GLU A 67 -6.48 9.65 8.31
C GLU A 67 -5.83 8.26 8.39
N GLU A 68 -6.51 7.22 7.92
CA GLU A 68 -5.99 5.86 7.86
C GLU A 68 -5.79 5.40 6.40
N VAL A 69 -4.68 4.68 6.17
CA VAL A 69 -4.43 3.90 4.96
C VAL A 69 -4.74 2.44 5.29
N VAL A 70 -5.75 1.89 4.62
CA VAL A 70 -6.18 0.49 4.79
C VAL A 70 -5.72 -0.33 3.59
N ILE A 71 -4.94 -1.38 3.83
CA ILE A 71 -4.35 -2.28 2.81
C ILE A 71 -4.98 -3.66 2.85
#